data_AF-A0A1V4APQ0-F1
#
_entry.id   AF-A0A1V4APQ0-F1
#
_cell.length_a   1.000
_cell.length_b   1.000
_cell.length_c   1.000
_cell.angle_alpha   90.00
_cell.angle_beta   90.00
_cell.angle_gamma   90.00
#
_symmetry.space_group_name_H-M   'P 1'
#
loop_
_entity.id
_entity.type
_entity.pdbx_description
1 polymer ?
#
loop_
_entity_poly.entity_id
_entity_poly.type
_entity_poly.pdbx_seq_one_letter_code
_entity_poly.pdbx_strand_id
1 'polypeptide(L)'
;MFLRAKSRTKDEKIHRYWSVVENRRVSGQRVMQRQVLYLGELNDNQRAGWVRTIGALWGEKPKGKQLALFPDDRKELPMLACESIRVQLDKIALCRPRQWGACWLGLYVWNLLELDIFWRERLPSRRKGTSWLNMLKALVCYRLIDPGNEFRFHREWYLRSAMGDLLREDYSLAQKDKPYRCLDLLLEHRDELFGFLKRQWGKLFGAKYDVLLYDLTNAYFESDPPPAGSNSKKRFG
;
A
#
# COMPACT_ATOMS: atom_id res chain seq x y z
N MET A 1 -7.50 14.65 -9.69
CA MET A 1 -6.54 13.89 -10.54
C MET A 1 -6.13 14.78 -11.70
N PHE A 2 -5.10 14.43 -12.48
CA PHE A 2 -4.65 15.17 -13.66
C PHE A 2 -3.88 14.26 -14.63
N LEU A 3 -3.69 14.70 -15.88
CA LEU A 3 -2.84 14.02 -16.85
C LEU A 3 -1.38 14.45 -16.69
N ARG A 4 -0.47 13.49 -16.60
CA ARG A 4 0.98 13.72 -16.59
C ARG A 4 1.62 13.12 -17.84
N ALA A 5 2.41 13.92 -18.56
CA ALA A 5 3.23 13.46 -19.66
C ALA A 5 4.63 13.04 -19.18
N LYS A 6 5.19 12.01 -19.82
CA LYS A 6 6.60 11.62 -19.74
C LYS A 6 7.14 11.44 -21.15
N SER A 7 8.21 12.16 -21.47
CA SER A 7 8.91 12.00 -22.75
C SER A 7 10.03 10.97 -22.59
N ARG A 8 10.22 10.13 -23.60
CA ARG A 8 11.35 9.20 -23.71
C ARG A 8 11.90 9.29 -25.13
N THR A 9 13.21 9.50 -25.24
CA THR A 9 13.92 9.38 -26.51
C THR A 9 14.30 7.92 -26.72
N LYS A 10 13.93 7.36 -27.87
CA LYS A 10 14.33 6.02 -28.31
C LYS A 10 14.54 6.08 -29.82
N ASP A 11 15.64 5.53 -30.31
CA ASP A 11 15.94 5.46 -31.75
C ASP A 11 15.80 6.84 -32.44
N GLU A 12 16.40 7.87 -31.82
CA GLU A 12 16.36 9.30 -32.24
C GLU A 12 14.95 9.95 -32.26
N LYS A 13 13.88 9.21 -31.95
CA LYS A 13 12.51 9.73 -31.88
C LYS A 13 12.08 10.02 -30.44
N ILE A 14 11.40 11.15 -30.25
CA ILE A 14 10.84 11.55 -28.95
C ILE A 14 9.42 11.00 -28.86
N HIS A 15 9.23 10.02 -27.99
CA HIS A 15 7.91 9.46 -27.66
C HIS A 15 7.35 10.14 -26.42
N ARG A 16 6.06 10.54 -26.45
CA ARG A 16 5.38 11.19 -25.32
C ARG A 16 4.23 10.33 -24.81
N TYR A 17 4.41 9.79 -23.60
CA TYR A 17 3.45 8.92 -22.95
C TYR A 17 2.69 9.65 -21.86
N TRP A 18 1.41 9.31 -21.70
CA TRP A 18 0.49 9.93 -20.76
C TRP A 18 0.09 8.97 -19.66
N SER A 19 -0.20 9.52 -18.49
CA SER A 19 -0.75 8.78 -17.35
C SER A 19 -1.72 9.65 -16.56
N VAL A 20 -2.78 9.03 -16.03
CA VAL A 20 -3.64 9.65 -15.03
C VAL A 20 -2.95 9.57 -13.68
N VAL A 21 -2.78 10.71 -13.03
CA VAL A 21 -2.09 10.85 -11.76
C VAL A 21 -3.00 11.51 -10.72
N GLU A 22 -2.88 11.04 -9.48
CA GLU A 22 -3.61 11.55 -8.33
C GLU A 22 -2.62 12.19 -7.33
N ASN A 23 -2.93 13.40 -6.87
CA ASN A 23 -2.21 14.04 -5.76
C ASN A 23 -2.81 13.58 -4.43
N ARG A 24 -1.98 12.96 -3.59
CA ARG A 24 -2.31 12.55 -2.22
C ARG A 24 -1.55 13.41 -1.24
N ARG A 25 -2.25 14.05 -0.32
CA ARG A 25 -1.61 14.68 0.84
C ARG A 25 -1.13 13.57 1.78
N VAL A 26 0.10 13.71 2.24
CA VAL A 26 0.71 12.86 3.26
C VAL A 26 1.19 13.76 4.41
N SER A 27 1.57 13.15 5.52
CA SER A 27 2.10 13.79 6.72
C SER A 27 3.24 14.78 6.41
N GLY A 28 3.31 15.82 7.23
CA GLY A 28 4.29 16.90 7.09
C GLY A 28 4.02 17.84 5.93
N GLN A 29 2.74 18.09 5.58
CA GLN A 29 2.31 18.98 4.49
C GLN A 29 2.85 18.60 3.09
N ARG A 30 3.33 17.37 2.92
CA ARG A 30 3.87 16.89 1.66
C ARG A 30 2.76 16.38 0.76
N VAL A 31 2.98 16.44 -0.56
CA VAL A 31 2.09 15.87 -1.57
C VAL A 31 2.84 14.80 -2.35
N MET A 32 2.21 13.65 -2.53
CA MET A 32 2.73 12.54 -3.32
C MET A 32 1.84 12.26 -4.52
N GLN A 33 2.47 11.88 -5.61
CA GLN A 33 1.80 11.56 -6.87
C GLN A 33 1.69 10.06 -7.05
N ARG A 34 0.46 9.56 -7.14
CA ARG A 34 0.17 8.16 -7.45
C ARG A 34 -0.29 8.04 -8.90
N GLN A 35 0.34 7.14 -9.66
CA GLN A 35 -0.14 6.79 -11.00
C GLN A 35 -1.36 5.86 -10.88
N VAL A 36 -2.49 6.33 -11.39
CA VAL A 36 -3.76 5.59 -11.38
C VAL A 36 -3.82 4.69 -12.61
N LEU A 37 -3.61 5.27 -13.79
CA LEU A 37 -3.72 4.59 -15.08
C LEU A 37 -2.61 5.05 -16.03
N TYR A 38 -1.99 4.11 -16.73
CA TYR A 38 -1.08 4.40 -17.83
C TYR A 38 -1.87 4.41 -19.14
N LEU A 39 -1.75 5.47 -19.93
CA LEU A 39 -2.56 5.69 -21.13
C LEU A 39 -1.78 5.50 -22.43
N GLY A 40 -0.46 5.33 -22.36
CA GLY A 40 0.38 5.25 -23.57
C GLY A 40 0.45 6.59 -24.30
N GLU A 41 0.63 6.54 -25.62
CA GLU A 41 0.61 7.73 -26.47
C GLU A 41 -0.84 8.12 -26.76
N LEU A 42 -1.14 9.42 -26.69
CA LEU A 42 -2.48 9.96 -26.94
C LEU A 42 -2.39 11.02 -28.02
N ASN A 43 -3.37 11.02 -28.92
CA ASN A 43 -3.62 12.16 -29.79
C ASN A 43 -4.38 13.27 -29.02
N ASP A 44 -4.50 14.45 -29.64
CA ASP A 44 -5.10 15.63 -28.98
C ASP A 44 -6.58 15.43 -28.60
N ASN A 45 -7.35 14.72 -29.43
CA ASN A 45 -8.75 14.42 -29.17
C ASN A 45 -8.92 13.48 -27.96
N GLN A 46 -8.11 12.42 -27.88
CA GLN A 46 -8.10 11.50 -26.75
C GLN A 46 -7.67 12.21 -25.46
N ARG A 47 -6.67 13.09 -25.54
CA ARG A 47 -6.22 13.92 -24.42
C ARG A 47 -7.35 14.81 -23.90
N ALA A 48 -8.04 15.52 -24.78
CA ALA A 48 -9.17 16.38 -24.41
C ALA A 48 -10.31 15.58 -23.77
N GLY A 49 -10.59 14.37 -24.29
CA GLY A 49 -11.52 13.42 -23.68
C GLY A 49 -11.15 13.10 -22.23
N TRP A 50 -9.91 12.69 -21.98
CA TRP A 50 -9.43 12.35 -20.64
C TRP A 50 -9.44 13.53 -19.66
N VAL A 51 -9.13 14.75 -20.11
CA VAL A 51 -9.23 15.96 -19.26
C VAL A 51 -10.67 16.17 -18.77
N ARG A 52 -11.66 16.04 -19.66
CA ARG A 52 -13.08 16.16 -19.30
C ARG A 52 -13.52 15.10 -18.31
N THR A 53 -13.16 13.83 -18.56
CA THR A 53 -13.48 12.71 -17.66
C THR A 53 -12.89 12.90 -16.27
N ILE A 54 -11.64 13.38 -16.17
CA ILE A 54 -10.99 13.67 -14.88
C ILE A 54 -11.71 14.81 -14.14
N GLY A 55 -12.13 15.85 -14.86
CA GLY A 55 -12.90 16.96 -14.28
C GLY A 55 -14.23 16.51 -13.69
N ALA A 56 -14.97 15.66 -14.40
CA ALA A 56 -16.24 15.11 -13.92
C ALA A 56 -16.09 14.21 -12.69
N LEU A 57 -15.04 13.39 -12.63
CA LEU A 57 -14.83 12.41 -11.55
C LEU A 57 -14.23 12.98 -10.25
N TRP A 58 -13.51 14.10 -10.32
CA TRP A 58 -12.67 14.61 -9.21
C TRP A 58 -13.09 16.00 -8.73
N GLY A 59 -14.39 16.34 -8.80
CA GLY A 59 -14.97 17.57 -8.24
C GLY A 59 -14.55 17.86 -6.78
N GLU A 60 -14.92 19.06 -6.30
CA GLU A 60 -14.35 19.72 -5.12
C GLU A 60 -14.12 18.81 -3.89
N LYS A 61 -12.99 19.06 -3.21
CA LYS A 61 -12.61 18.30 -2.00
C LYS A 61 -13.66 18.50 -0.90
N PRO A 62 -14.18 17.42 -0.28
CA PRO A 62 -15.05 17.57 0.87
C PRO A 62 -14.27 18.22 2.03
N LYS A 63 -14.75 19.36 2.51
CA LYS A 63 -14.34 19.91 3.80
C LYS A 63 -15.10 19.13 4.89
N GLY A 64 -14.39 18.63 5.89
CA GLY A 64 -15.02 18.00 7.04
C GLY A 64 -15.83 19.04 7.82
N LYS A 65 -17.14 18.82 7.94
CA LYS A 65 -18.06 19.60 8.78
C LYS A 65 -18.72 18.64 9.75
N GLN A 66 -18.83 19.03 11.02
CA GLN A 66 -19.55 18.25 12.01
C GLN A 66 -21.06 18.44 11.80
N LEU A 67 -21.78 17.33 11.63
CA LEU A 67 -23.20 17.30 11.30
C LEU A 67 -23.91 16.33 12.25
N ALA A 68 -25.14 16.69 12.67
CA ALA A 68 -26.03 15.76 13.36
C ALA A 68 -26.93 15.06 12.33
N LEU A 69 -26.79 13.73 12.21
CA LEU A 69 -27.49 12.93 11.22
C LEU A 69 -28.76 12.34 11.83
N PHE A 70 -29.90 12.53 11.16
CA PHE A 70 -31.19 11.97 11.55
C PHE A 70 -31.80 11.18 10.39
N PRO A 71 -32.55 10.11 10.65
CA PRO A 71 -33.40 9.47 9.63
C PRO A 71 -34.35 10.48 8.98
N ASP A 72 -34.66 10.29 7.69
CA ASP A 72 -35.52 11.21 6.93
C ASP A 72 -37.01 11.13 7.31
N ASP A 73 -37.43 10.03 7.93
CA ASP A 73 -38.75 9.83 8.52
C ASP A 73 -38.96 10.58 9.86
N ARG A 74 -37.90 11.18 10.43
CA ARG A 74 -37.98 11.94 11.68
C ARG A 74 -38.61 13.33 11.46
N LYS A 75 -39.83 13.49 11.99
CA LYS A 75 -40.64 14.73 11.87
C LYS A 75 -40.00 15.94 12.54
N GLU A 76 -39.50 15.81 13.78
CA GLU A 76 -38.89 16.91 14.53
C GLU A 76 -37.40 16.67 14.76
N LEU A 77 -36.58 17.64 14.33
CA LEU A 77 -35.14 17.65 14.57
C LEU A 77 -34.87 18.46 15.84
N PRO A 78 -34.08 17.92 16.81
CA PRO A 78 -33.70 18.67 17.99
C PRO A 78 -32.82 19.87 17.61
N MET A 79 -32.99 21.00 18.30
CA MET A 79 -32.08 22.13 18.17
C MET A 79 -30.73 21.75 18.80
N LEU A 80 -29.75 21.48 17.95
CA LEU A 80 -28.37 21.21 18.33
C LEU A 80 -27.48 22.39 17.95
N ALA A 81 -26.33 22.52 18.62
CA ALA A 81 -25.32 23.53 18.31
C ALA A 81 -24.65 23.33 16.93
N CYS A 82 -24.86 22.17 16.30
CA CYS A 82 -24.38 21.84 14.97
C CYS A 82 -25.54 21.68 13.98
N GLU A 83 -25.23 21.83 12.69
CA GLU A 83 -26.20 21.68 11.61
C GLU A 83 -26.79 20.26 11.61
N SER A 84 -28.11 20.18 11.60
CA SER A 84 -28.86 18.93 11.60
C SER A 84 -29.34 18.60 10.19
N ILE A 85 -29.05 17.39 9.71
CA ILE A 85 -29.37 16.95 8.36
C ILE A 85 -30.14 15.63 8.43
N ARG A 86 -31.19 15.53 7.60
CA ARG A 86 -31.94 14.28 7.37
C ARG A 86 -31.22 13.43 6.32
N VAL A 87 -31.04 12.14 6.62
CA VAL A 87 -30.32 11.18 5.79
C VAL A 87 -31.29 10.11 5.30
N GLN A 88 -31.36 9.96 3.98
CA GLN A 88 -32.12 8.88 3.33
C GLN A 88 -31.30 7.59 3.44
N LEU A 89 -31.65 6.74 4.41
CA LEU A 89 -30.88 5.54 4.73
C LEU A 89 -30.84 4.55 3.56
N ASP A 90 -31.93 4.48 2.79
CA ASP A 90 -32.08 3.68 1.56
C ASP A 90 -31.16 4.13 0.41
N LYS A 91 -30.60 5.35 0.51
CA LYS A 91 -29.66 5.92 -0.48
C LYS A 91 -28.22 5.98 0.02
N ILE A 92 -27.91 5.38 1.17
CA ILE A 92 -26.53 5.29 1.66
C ILE A 92 -25.74 4.29 0.81
N ALA A 93 -24.59 4.74 0.29
CA ALA A 93 -23.64 3.89 -0.43
C ALA A 93 -22.31 3.79 0.32
N LEU A 94 -21.81 2.57 0.50
CA LEU A 94 -20.50 2.33 1.08
C LEU A 94 -19.40 2.70 0.08
N CYS A 95 -18.71 3.82 0.33
CA CYS A 95 -17.62 4.27 -0.51
C CYS A 95 -16.27 3.84 0.07
N ARG A 96 -15.44 3.16 -0.75
CA ARG A 96 -14.06 2.76 -0.42
C ARG A 96 -13.96 1.84 0.82
N PRO A 97 -14.66 0.69 0.82
CA PRO A 97 -14.50 -0.29 1.91
C PRO A 97 -13.04 -0.73 2.03
N ARG A 98 -12.59 -0.93 3.27
CA ARG A 98 -11.26 -1.46 3.57
C ARG A 98 -11.36 -2.73 4.37
N GLN A 99 -10.47 -3.68 4.09
CA GLN A 99 -10.39 -4.91 4.87
C GLN A 99 -9.75 -4.62 6.23
N TRP A 100 -10.58 -4.50 7.28
CA TRP A 100 -10.12 -4.22 8.64
C TRP A 100 -9.79 -5.48 9.44
N GLY A 101 -10.71 -6.45 9.49
CA GLY A 101 -10.60 -7.61 10.38
C GLY A 101 -9.33 -8.44 10.17
N ALA A 102 -9.01 -8.79 8.93
CA ALA A 102 -7.79 -9.57 8.64
C ALA A 102 -6.51 -8.76 8.91
N CYS A 103 -6.51 -7.45 8.63
CA CYS A 103 -5.36 -6.59 8.94
C CYS A 103 -5.11 -6.50 10.45
N TRP A 104 -6.18 -6.33 11.23
CA TRP A 104 -6.12 -6.34 12.67
C TRP A 104 -5.62 -7.69 13.20
N LEU A 105 -6.15 -8.81 12.68
CA LEU A 105 -5.71 -10.15 13.08
C LEU A 105 -4.25 -10.41 12.71
N GLY A 106 -3.79 -9.96 11.55
CA GLY A 106 -2.38 -10.04 11.15
C GLY A 106 -1.46 -9.30 12.12
N LEU A 107 -1.85 -8.11 12.58
CA LEU A 107 -1.12 -7.36 13.61
C LEU A 107 -1.24 -8.00 15.00
N TYR A 108 -2.36 -8.64 15.31
CA TYR A 108 -2.52 -9.39 16.55
C TYR A 108 -1.54 -10.57 16.60
N VAL A 109 -1.47 -11.38 15.54
CA VAL A 109 -0.51 -12.49 15.43
C VAL A 109 0.93 -11.98 15.45
N TRP A 110 1.22 -10.87 14.78
CA TRP A 110 2.53 -10.22 14.85
C TRP A 110 2.96 -9.91 16.29
N ASN A 111 2.04 -9.35 17.09
CA ASN A 111 2.30 -9.02 18.49
C ASN A 111 2.43 -10.28 19.36
N LEU A 112 1.58 -11.30 19.11
CA LEU A 112 1.63 -12.58 19.82
C LEU A 112 2.99 -13.28 19.62
N LEU A 113 3.58 -13.16 18.43
CA LEU A 113 4.91 -13.67 18.11
C LEU A 113 6.04 -12.77 18.63
N GLU A 114 5.73 -11.67 19.32
CA GLU A 114 6.71 -10.70 19.85
C GLU A 114 7.66 -10.13 18.78
N LEU A 115 7.22 -10.09 17.51
CA LEU A 115 8.08 -9.67 16.40
C LEU A 115 8.50 -8.20 16.47
N ASP A 116 7.73 -7.37 17.17
CA ASP A 116 8.15 -5.99 17.48
C ASP A 116 9.43 -5.95 18.32
N ILE A 117 9.59 -6.86 19.27
CA ILE A 117 10.79 -6.93 20.12
C ILE A 117 12.00 -7.30 19.26
N PHE A 118 11.84 -8.34 18.43
CA PHE A 118 12.91 -8.80 17.55
C PHE A 118 13.37 -7.72 16.54
N TRP A 119 12.42 -7.05 15.88
CA TRP A 119 12.73 -6.16 14.75
C TRP A 119 13.05 -4.72 15.14
N ARG A 120 12.62 -4.21 16.30
CA ARG A 120 12.77 -2.79 16.66
C ARG A 120 14.23 -2.31 16.65
N GLU A 121 15.15 -3.15 17.13
CA GLU A 121 16.58 -2.83 17.14
C GLU A 121 17.25 -3.03 15.78
N ARG A 122 16.72 -3.95 14.96
CA ARG A 122 17.26 -4.35 13.65
C ARG A 122 16.76 -3.47 12.49
N LEU A 123 15.62 -2.80 12.65
CA LEU A 123 15.01 -1.92 11.65
C LEU A 123 14.89 -0.48 12.15
N PRO A 124 16.01 0.21 12.43
CA PRO A 124 15.96 1.56 12.95
C PRO A 124 15.40 2.55 11.91
N SER A 125 14.63 3.52 12.40
CA SER A 125 14.09 4.62 11.61
C SER A 125 15.23 5.39 10.91
N ARG A 126 15.30 5.37 9.56
CA ARG A 126 16.27 6.20 8.83
C ARG A 126 15.90 7.69 8.92
N ARG A 127 16.89 8.58 8.80
CA ARG A 127 16.80 10.06 8.76
C ARG A 127 15.66 10.67 7.90
N LYS A 128 15.07 9.90 6.97
CA LYS A 128 13.93 10.31 6.12
C LYS A 128 12.55 9.98 6.72
N GLY A 129 12.48 9.55 7.98
CA GLY A 129 11.23 9.32 8.71
C GLY A 129 10.39 8.14 8.22
N THR A 130 11.00 7.15 7.57
CA THR A 130 10.28 5.92 7.18
C THR A 130 10.34 4.92 8.32
N SER A 131 9.18 4.50 8.82
CA SER A 131 9.07 3.41 9.78
C SER A 131 9.21 2.07 9.07
N TRP A 132 10.43 1.52 9.03
CA TRP A 132 10.70 0.22 8.41
C TRP A 132 9.96 -0.92 9.11
N LEU A 133 9.80 -0.83 10.43
CA LEU A 133 9.01 -1.76 11.21
C LEU A 133 7.53 -1.77 10.75
N ASN A 134 6.92 -0.59 10.57
CA ASN A 134 5.55 -0.50 10.07
C ASN A 134 5.43 -0.96 8.61
N MET A 135 6.44 -0.71 7.78
CA MET A 135 6.50 -1.26 6.42
C MET A 135 6.52 -2.79 6.46
N LEU A 136 7.38 -3.38 7.30
CA LEU A 136 7.48 -4.82 7.43
C LEU A 136 6.18 -5.45 7.92
N LYS A 137 5.54 -4.86 8.95
CA LYS A 137 4.20 -5.26 9.40
C LYS A 137 3.18 -5.29 8.26
N ALA A 138 3.15 -4.24 7.46
CA ALA A 138 2.25 -4.14 6.32
C ALA A 138 2.56 -5.18 5.24
N LEU A 139 3.83 -5.44 4.95
CA LEU A 139 4.24 -6.47 3.99
C LEU A 139 3.89 -7.88 4.47
N VAL A 140 4.13 -8.21 5.74
CA VAL A 140 3.76 -9.51 6.30
C VAL A 140 2.26 -9.70 6.28
N CYS A 141 1.48 -8.70 6.71
CA CYS A 141 0.01 -8.76 6.62
C CYS A 141 -0.45 -8.93 5.16
N TYR A 142 0.16 -8.23 4.22
CA TYR A 142 -0.15 -8.39 2.80
C TYR A 142 0.11 -9.81 2.30
N ARG A 143 1.26 -10.40 2.65
CA ARG A 143 1.60 -11.78 2.27
C ARG A 143 0.67 -12.83 2.88
N LEU A 144 0.14 -12.58 4.09
CA LEU A 144 -0.81 -13.47 4.76
C LEU A 144 -2.24 -13.35 4.22
N ILE A 145 -2.65 -12.14 3.82
CA ILE A 145 -4.06 -11.83 3.52
C ILE A 145 -4.36 -11.95 2.03
N ASP A 146 -3.48 -11.43 1.17
CA ASP A 146 -3.71 -11.30 -0.27
C ASP A 146 -2.35 -11.35 -0.99
N PRO A 147 -1.68 -12.51 -1.02
CA PRO A 147 -0.30 -12.62 -1.47
C PRO A 147 -0.13 -12.09 -2.89
N GLY A 148 0.91 -11.28 -3.08
CA GLY A 148 1.27 -10.73 -4.38
C GLY A 148 2.59 -9.99 -4.33
N ASN A 149 2.96 -9.38 -5.46
CA ASN A 149 4.19 -8.60 -5.57
C ASN A 149 4.06 -7.22 -4.91
N GLU A 150 5.22 -6.60 -4.65
CA GLU A 150 5.34 -5.27 -4.04
C GLU A 150 4.79 -4.16 -4.97
N PHE A 151 4.72 -4.44 -6.27
CA PHE A 151 4.09 -3.55 -7.24
C PHE A 151 2.59 -3.40 -6.96
N ARG A 152 1.87 -4.50 -6.73
CA ARG A 152 0.45 -4.51 -6.35
C ARG A 152 0.26 -3.98 -4.91
N PHE A 153 1.17 -4.30 -4.00
CA PHE A 153 1.16 -3.78 -2.62
C PHE A 153 1.06 -2.25 -2.59
N HIS A 154 2.02 -1.58 -3.23
CA HIS A 154 2.13 -0.12 -3.16
C HIS A 154 1.05 0.58 -3.99
N ARG A 155 0.64 -0.02 -5.12
CA ARG A 155 -0.28 0.62 -6.05
C ARG A 155 -1.73 0.48 -5.63
N GLU A 156 -2.11 -0.63 -5.02
CA GLU A 156 -3.51 -1.00 -4.82
C GLU A 156 -3.79 -1.46 -3.40
N TRP A 157 -3.14 -2.53 -2.93
CA TRP A 157 -3.56 -3.21 -1.72
C TRP A 157 -3.49 -2.32 -0.48
N TYR A 158 -2.38 -1.61 -0.27
CA TYR A 158 -2.19 -0.77 0.93
C TYR A 158 -3.26 0.32 1.08
N LEU A 159 -3.81 0.82 -0.03
CA LEU A 159 -4.88 1.84 -0.01
C LEU A 159 -6.27 1.25 0.25
N ARG A 160 -6.45 -0.03 -0.07
CA ARG A 160 -7.69 -0.78 0.14
C ARG A 160 -7.67 -1.57 1.44
N SER A 161 -6.55 -1.60 2.17
CA SER A 161 -6.44 -2.24 3.47
C SER A 161 -6.50 -1.21 4.59
N ALA A 162 -6.89 -1.66 5.79
CA ALA A 162 -6.89 -0.81 6.97
C ALA A 162 -5.48 -0.61 7.58
N MET A 163 -4.42 -1.09 6.93
CA MET A 163 -3.06 -1.03 7.47
C MET A 163 -2.59 0.39 7.75
N GLY A 164 -2.93 1.37 6.90
CA GLY A 164 -2.60 2.76 7.16
C GLY A 164 -3.24 3.29 8.45
N ASP A 165 -4.52 2.97 8.67
CA ASP A 165 -5.27 3.42 9.83
C ASP A 165 -4.76 2.73 11.12
N LEU A 166 -4.52 1.41 11.06
CA LEU A 166 -4.04 0.61 12.18
C LEU A 166 -2.60 0.97 12.59
N LEU A 167 -1.73 1.25 11.63
CA LEU A 167 -0.33 1.63 11.88
C LEU A 167 -0.14 3.12 12.13
N ARG A 168 -1.19 3.94 11.96
CA ARG A 168 -1.14 5.41 11.98
C ARG A 168 -0.15 5.97 10.96
N GLU A 169 -0.12 5.34 9.80
CA GLU A 169 0.76 5.66 8.68
C GLU A 169 -0.04 6.14 7.48
N ASP A 170 0.58 6.98 6.65
CA ASP A 170 -0.03 7.46 5.42
C ASP A 170 0.52 6.73 4.18
N TYR A 171 0.04 7.13 3.00
CA TYR A 171 0.49 6.56 1.73
C TYR A 171 2.00 6.66 1.48
N SER A 172 2.72 7.55 2.18
CA SER A 172 4.17 7.64 2.06
C SER A 172 4.89 6.42 2.61
N LEU A 173 4.26 5.60 3.46
CA LEU A 173 4.80 4.31 3.86
C LEU A 173 4.97 3.43 2.62
N ALA A 174 3.89 3.17 1.88
CA ALA A 174 3.85 2.32 0.70
C ALA A 174 4.27 3.05 -0.60
N GLN A 175 5.41 3.74 -0.59
CA GLN A 175 6.01 4.22 -1.84
C GLN A 175 6.65 3.08 -2.63
N LYS A 176 6.59 3.14 -3.96
CA LYS A 176 7.13 2.13 -4.89
C LYS A 176 8.44 1.44 -4.45
N ASP A 177 9.46 2.21 -4.05
CA ASP A 177 10.79 1.64 -3.77
C ASP A 177 10.96 1.17 -2.32
N LYS A 178 10.09 1.59 -1.40
CA LYS A 178 10.22 1.28 0.02
C LYS A 178 9.95 -0.19 0.34
N PRO A 179 8.94 -0.88 -0.22
CA PRO A 179 8.75 -2.31 -0.03
C PRO A 179 10.01 -3.12 -0.33
N TYR A 180 10.61 -2.91 -1.50
CA TYR A 180 11.84 -3.61 -1.90
C TYR A 180 13.00 -3.32 -0.95
N ARG A 181 13.24 -2.05 -0.62
CA ARG A 181 14.27 -1.67 0.34
C ARG A 181 14.04 -2.25 1.73
N CYS A 182 12.79 -2.44 2.14
CA CYS A 182 12.47 -3.07 3.41
C CYS A 182 12.87 -4.55 3.39
N LEU A 183 12.64 -5.26 2.28
CA LEU A 183 13.01 -6.66 2.10
C LEU A 183 14.54 -6.85 2.09
N ASP A 184 15.28 -5.92 1.46
CA ASP A 184 16.75 -5.95 1.43
C ASP A 184 17.35 -5.94 2.85
N LEU A 185 16.69 -5.30 3.82
CA LEU A 185 17.13 -5.24 5.22
C LEU A 185 16.92 -6.55 5.98
N LEU A 186 16.07 -7.45 5.50
CA LEU A 186 15.68 -8.65 6.26
C LEU A 186 16.68 -9.79 6.12
N LEU A 187 17.38 -9.85 4.99
CA LEU A 187 18.20 -11.00 4.62
C LEU A 187 19.35 -11.24 5.61
N GLU A 188 19.94 -10.16 6.12
CA GLU A 188 21.02 -10.20 7.12
C GLU A 188 20.56 -10.86 8.44
N HIS A 189 19.28 -10.76 8.78
CA HIS A 189 18.74 -11.25 10.05
C HIS A 189 18.00 -12.59 9.93
N ARG A 190 18.11 -13.26 8.77
CA ARG A 190 17.37 -14.49 8.47
C ARG A 190 17.55 -15.55 9.56
N ASP A 191 18.79 -15.93 9.83
CA ASP A 191 19.06 -17.08 10.72
C ASP A 191 18.68 -16.75 12.18
N GLU A 192 18.90 -15.51 12.61
CA GLU A 192 18.44 -15.02 13.92
C GLU A 192 16.91 -15.04 14.05
N LEU A 193 16.19 -14.67 12.98
CA LEU A 193 14.73 -14.71 12.95
C LEU A 193 14.21 -16.14 13.06
N PHE A 194 14.81 -17.10 12.35
CA PHE A 194 14.46 -18.51 12.47
C PHE A 194 14.65 -19.01 13.90
N GLY A 195 15.79 -18.68 14.52
CA GLY A 195 16.04 -19.03 15.93
C GLY A 195 15.04 -18.39 16.88
N PHE A 196 14.66 -17.13 16.65
CA PHE A 196 13.65 -16.43 17.44
C PHE A 196 12.27 -17.08 17.32
N LEU A 197 11.81 -17.35 16.09
CA LEU A 197 10.51 -17.98 15.83
C LEU A 197 10.44 -19.41 16.40
N LYS A 198 11.54 -20.18 16.32
CA LYS A 198 11.63 -21.52 16.94
C LYS A 198 11.38 -21.45 18.45
N ARG A 199 11.96 -20.46 19.14
CA ARG A 199 11.73 -20.25 20.58
C ARG A 199 10.29 -19.83 20.87
N GLN A 200 9.72 -18.91 20.08
CA GLN A 200 8.33 -18.49 20.27
C GLN A 200 7.34 -19.65 20.06
N TRP A 201 7.58 -20.47 19.04
CA TRP A 201 6.78 -21.67 18.80
C TRP A 201 6.82 -22.64 20.00
N GLY A 202 8.01 -22.91 20.55
CA GLY A 202 8.15 -23.74 21.75
C GLY A 202 7.41 -23.17 22.97
N LYS A 203 7.46 -21.84 23.18
CA LYS A 203 6.74 -21.16 24.28
C LYS A 203 5.22 -21.21 24.11
N LEU A 204 4.71 -20.92 22.92
CA LEU A 204 3.27 -20.80 22.66
C LEU A 204 2.56 -22.16 22.66
N PHE A 205 3.22 -23.20 22.15
CA PHE A 205 2.61 -24.52 21.98
C PHE A 205 3.11 -25.58 22.97
N GLY A 206 4.03 -25.21 23.88
CA GLY A 206 4.64 -26.16 24.83
C GLY A 206 5.40 -27.29 24.14
N ALA A 207 5.84 -27.07 22.90
CA ALA A 207 6.40 -28.11 22.09
C ALA A 207 7.82 -28.48 22.53
N LYS A 208 8.03 -29.76 22.83
CA LYS A 208 9.28 -30.32 23.35
C LYS A 208 10.19 -30.93 22.27
N TYR A 209 9.70 -31.02 21.03
CA TYR A 209 10.39 -31.65 19.91
C TYR A 209 10.66 -30.64 18.80
N ASP A 210 11.77 -30.81 18.10
CA ASP A 210 12.04 -30.09 16.86
C ASP A 210 11.15 -30.66 15.75
N VAL A 211 10.09 -29.92 15.37
CA VAL A 211 9.32 -30.27 14.18
C VAL A 211 10.15 -29.89 12.96
N LEU A 212 10.69 -30.90 12.29
CA LEU A 212 11.40 -30.73 11.01
C LEU A 212 10.36 -30.70 9.88
N LEU A 213 9.81 -29.52 9.60
CA LEU A 213 9.06 -29.29 8.36
C LEU A 213 10.06 -29.15 7.22
N TYR A 214 10.26 -30.24 6.48
CA TYR A 214 11.04 -30.23 5.25
C TYR A 214 10.05 -30.35 4.07
N ASP A 215 10.11 -29.37 3.18
CA ASP A 215 9.45 -29.36 1.89
C ASP A 215 10.50 -28.96 0.85
N LEU A 216 10.66 -29.76 -0.20
CA LEU A 216 11.59 -29.45 -1.30
C LEU A 216 10.84 -28.68 -2.37
N THR A 217 10.76 -27.36 -2.19
CA THR A 217 10.28 -26.46 -3.23
C THR A 217 11.46 -25.90 -4.02
N ASN A 218 11.62 -26.34 -5.26
CA ASN A 218 12.58 -25.73 -6.20
C ASN A 218 12.02 -24.38 -6.67
N ALA A 219 12.77 -23.30 -6.45
CA ALA A 219 12.47 -21.99 -7.04
C ALA A 219 13.32 -21.84 -8.31
N TYR A 220 12.73 -22.16 -9.47
CA TYR A 220 13.39 -22.02 -10.76
C TYR A 220 12.95 -20.73 -11.45
N PHE A 221 13.92 -19.92 -11.87
CA PHE A 221 13.69 -18.69 -12.63
C PHE A 221 14.50 -18.76 -13.91
N GLU A 222 13.83 -18.66 -15.06
CA GLU A 222 14.49 -18.47 -16.35
C GLU A 222 14.45 -16.99 -16.73
N SER A 223 15.56 -16.45 -17.21
CA SER A 223 15.60 -15.16 -17.89
C SER A 223 16.43 -15.28 -19.16
N ASP A 224 15.99 -14.62 -20.24
CA ASP A 224 16.79 -14.63 -21.47
C ASP A 224 18.15 -13.96 -21.18
N PRO A 225 19.26 -14.56 -21.65
CA PRO A 225 20.56 -13.94 -21.51
C PRO A 225 20.55 -12.56 -22.17
N PRO A 226 21.14 -11.52 -21.53
CA PRO A 226 21.27 -10.21 -22.16
C PRO A 226 22.11 -10.34 -23.44
N PRO A 227 21.78 -9.60 -24.52
CA PRO A 227 22.65 -9.51 -25.69
C PRO A 227 24.07 -9.11 -25.28
N ALA A 228 25.08 -9.72 -25.92
CA ALA A 228 26.49 -9.44 -25.65
C ALA A 228 26.77 -7.93 -25.79
N GLY A 229 27.43 -7.34 -24.78
CA GLY A 229 27.73 -5.91 -24.73
C GLY A 229 26.58 -5.01 -24.27
N SER A 230 25.39 -5.55 -23.95
CA SER A 230 24.29 -4.71 -23.46
C SER A 230 24.41 -4.39 -21.96
N ASN A 231 24.17 -3.14 -21.59
CA ASN A 231 23.98 -2.70 -20.19
C ASN A 231 22.58 -3.08 -19.64
N SER A 232 21.98 -4.14 -20.17
CA SER A 232 20.63 -4.58 -19.81
C SER A 232 20.57 -4.98 -18.34
N LYS A 233 19.45 -4.68 -17.69
CA LYS A 233 19.19 -5.12 -16.31
C LYS A 233 19.03 -6.63 -16.18
N LYS A 234 18.74 -7.34 -17.29
CA LYS A 234 18.64 -8.82 -17.33
C LYS A 234 19.94 -9.51 -16.88
N ARG A 235 21.09 -8.81 -16.89
CA ARG A 235 22.36 -9.35 -16.38
C ARG A 235 22.38 -9.63 -14.87
N PHE A 236 21.41 -9.12 -14.12
CA PHE A 236 21.33 -9.25 -12.67
C PHE A 236 20.33 -10.30 -12.20
N GLY A 237 19.74 -11.08 -13.12
CA GLY A 237 18.59 -11.95 -12.86
C GLY A 237 17.30 -11.29 -13.34
#